data_AF-A0A5Y3Q0L1-F1
#
_entry.id   AF-A0A5Y3Q0L1-F1
#
_cell.length_a   1.000
_cell.length_b   1.000
_cell.length_c   1.000
_cell.angle_alpha   90.00
_cell.angle_beta   90.00
_cell.angle_gamma   90.00
#
_symmetry.space_group_name_H-M   'P 1'
#
loop_
_entity.id
_entity.type
_entity.pdbx_description
1 polymer ?
#
loop_
_entity_poly.entity_id
_entity_poly.type
_entity_poly.pdbx_seq_one_letter_code
_entity_poly.pdbx_strand_id
1 'polypeptide(L)'
;MHSWKKKLVVSQLALACTLAITSQANATTYDTFGYHDDAATVFGWDDTNDHDYLTYGGYVYNTPASDSGYFDTKFTGDTVNGVISTFYLNHDYANDTANTLDVTNSTIHGMITSYQIGYGQYVWTNGSDYTTHDWVDDDTFNLNISNSTIDDDFEAFYFTDTYLDSDGKTVKTDYDKLVTAGLGTAITLDVESNINITNNSHVAGIALYQKDLGNSTYTTEAHQWDNTINVANSTVTSGSWSEDEEQGHFGNSSEPSDYNGNGWNNDDVALAFVDDPYSNYRMVNNVTFTDSQLLGDVVLQSSWNYNFYSDGRLVDDSTTVYTNGGWADDDQNVDHLTLTLNNTKWVGAAFNDSQSMDPVQFYDVDANSLDPDSTNYDAWGRVNSAASFQSGIFDVSLNNGSEWDTTKTSVIDTLAVNSGSQVDVANGSKLTADTITLNGGSAMNIGEGGYVDTDHLTVDTFSTVTLADDVSSAWSDDALYAN
;
A
#
# COMPACT_ATOMS: atom_id res chain seq x y z
N MET A 1 5.48 2.95 67.21
CA MET A 1 6.29 2.97 65.98
C MET A 1 5.92 1.77 65.13
N HIS A 2 5.17 1.98 64.05
CA HIS A 2 4.95 0.95 63.03
C HIS A 2 5.71 1.37 61.78
N SER A 3 6.60 0.47 61.34
CA SER A 3 7.44 0.64 60.16
C SER A 3 6.68 0.17 58.93
N TRP A 4 6.45 1.07 57.98
CA TRP A 4 5.92 0.74 56.66
C TRP A 4 6.98 0.02 55.82
N LYS A 5 6.62 -1.13 55.24
CA LYS A 5 7.34 -1.73 54.11
C LYS A 5 6.72 -1.21 52.82
N LYS A 6 7.37 -0.25 52.15
CA LYS A 6 7.19 -0.01 50.71
C LYS A 6 8.07 -1.02 49.97
N LYS A 7 7.46 -1.94 49.21
CA LYS A 7 8.18 -2.73 48.21
C LYS A 7 8.50 -1.81 47.04
N LEU A 8 9.78 -1.75 46.70
CA LEU A 8 10.37 -1.07 45.56
C LEU A 8 9.68 -1.50 44.26
N VAL A 9 9.11 -0.53 43.53
CA VAL A 9 8.98 -0.60 42.07
C VAL A 9 10.36 -0.21 41.53
N VAL A 10 11.26 -1.19 41.49
CA VAL A 10 12.53 -1.12 40.74
C VAL A 10 12.42 -2.18 39.67
N SER A 11 12.55 -1.94 38.38
CA SER A 11 12.54 -0.72 37.57
C SER A 11 12.45 -1.26 36.14
N GLN A 12 11.24 -1.43 35.58
CA GLN A 12 11.09 -1.70 34.14
C GLN A 12 11.71 -0.57 33.32
N LEU A 13 11.65 0.67 33.85
CA LEU A 13 12.35 1.84 33.30
C LEU A 13 13.88 1.65 33.20
N ALA A 14 14.54 1.02 34.19
CA ALA A 14 15.99 0.84 34.11
C ALA A 14 16.38 -0.30 33.17
N LEU A 15 15.50 -1.30 32.98
CA LEU A 15 15.74 -2.37 32.02
C LEU A 15 15.63 -1.85 30.57
N ALA A 16 14.64 -0.99 30.30
CA ALA A 16 14.51 -0.27 29.03
C ALA A 16 15.70 0.67 28.76
N CYS A 17 16.14 1.44 29.76
CA CYS A 17 17.31 2.31 29.62
C CYS A 17 18.64 1.54 29.46
N THR A 18 18.75 0.31 29.97
CA THR A 18 19.98 -0.49 29.79
C THR A 18 20.02 -1.15 28.41
N LEU A 19 18.87 -1.55 27.85
CA LEU A 19 18.74 -2.03 26.47
C LEU A 19 19.04 -0.94 25.43
N ALA A 20 18.53 0.28 25.64
CA ALA A 20 18.76 1.43 24.76
C ALA A 20 20.24 1.90 24.72
N ILE A 21 21.01 1.68 25.79
CA ILE A 21 22.44 2.05 25.83
C ILE A 21 23.32 1.00 25.13
N THR A 22 22.89 -0.27 25.05
CA THR A 22 23.62 -1.31 24.33
C THR A 22 23.35 -1.37 22.82
N SER A 23 22.23 -0.82 22.33
CA SER A 23 21.91 -0.79 20.89
C SER A 23 22.68 0.28 20.12
N GLN A 24 23.05 1.40 20.76
CA GLN A 24 23.77 2.50 20.08
C GLN A 24 25.24 2.20 19.73
N ALA A 25 25.79 1.06 20.16
CA ALA A 25 27.22 0.77 20.00
C ALA A 25 27.63 0.28 18.60
N ASN A 26 26.67 -0.05 17.71
CA ASN A 26 26.94 -0.50 16.33
C ASN A 26 26.01 0.15 15.28
N ALA A 27 25.32 1.24 15.63
CA ALA A 27 24.46 1.97 14.71
C ALA A 27 25.28 2.50 13.53
N THR A 28 24.95 2.08 12.32
CA THR A 28 25.55 2.55 11.06
C THR A 28 24.61 3.51 10.37
N THR A 29 25.15 4.56 9.77
CA THR A 29 24.41 5.46 8.88
C THR A 29 24.76 5.12 7.44
N TYR A 30 23.75 4.91 6.60
CA TYR A 30 23.89 4.61 5.18
C TYR A 30 23.25 5.72 4.36
N ASP A 31 24.01 6.29 3.43
CA ASP A 31 23.47 7.17 2.39
C ASP A 31 23.45 6.35 1.09
N THR A 32 22.27 6.18 0.50
CA THR A 32 22.12 5.24 -0.63
C THR A 32 22.55 5.85 -1.95
N PHE A 33 22.52 7.18 -2.06
CA PHE A 33 22.93 7.95 -3.22
C PHE A 33 24.18 8.79 -2.93
N GLY A 34 24.96 9.03 -3.97
CA GLY A 34 26.12 9.91 -3.93
C GLY A 34 26.32 10.60 -5.27
N TYR A 35 27.05 11.71 -5.24
CA TYR A 35 27.43 12.45 -6.44
C TYR A 35 28.94 12.68 -6.41
N HIS A 36 29.59 12.35 -7.52
CA HIS A 36 30.99 12.68 -7.76
C HIS A 36 31.04 13.93 -8.64
N ASP A 37 31.58 15.01 -8.08
CA ASP A 37 31.81 16.30 -8.75
C ASP A 37 33.25 16.36 -9.30
N ASP A 38 33.41 16.41 -10.62
CA ASP A 38 34.62 16.87 -11.29
C ASP A 38 34.48 18.32 -11.70
N ALA A 39 35.21 19.20 -10.99
CA ALA A 39 35.10 20.63 -11.14
C ALA A 39 35.44 21.21 -12.54
N ALA A 40 35.74 20.38 -13.53
CA ALA A 40 36.02 20.80 -14.90
C ALA A 40 34.80 20.82 -15.82
N THR A 41 33.76 20.04 -15.54
CA THR A 41 32.65 19.74 -16.47
C THR A 41 31.30 20.02 -15.82
N VAL A 42 30.33 20.45 -16.62
CA VAL A 42 28.95 20.60 -16.13
C VAL A 42 28.27 19.25 -16.18
N PHE A 43 27.57 18.87 -15.12
CA PHE A 43 26.84 17.62 -15.04
C PHE A 43 25.84 17.50 -16.18
N GLY A 44 25.95 16.41 -16.94
CA GLY A 44 25.03 16.07 -18.01
C GLY A 44 24.42 14.68 -17.82
N TRP A 45 23.08 14.62 -17.70
CA TRP A 45 22.35 13.34 -17.64
C TRP A 45 22.68 12.35 -18.77
N ASP A 46 23.04 12.85 -19.96
CA ASP A 46 23.32 12.04 -21.18
C ASP A 46 24.77 12.18 -21.69
N ASP A 47 25.67 12.78 -20.90
CA ASP A 47 27.06 12.97 -21.35
C ASP A 47 27.97 11.83 -20.88
N THR A 48 28.40 11.01 -21.84
CA THR A 48 29.31 9.87 -21.63
C THR A 48 30.78 10.27 -21.56
N ASN A 49 31.12 11.54 -21.82
CA ASN A 49 32.47 12.09 -21.66
C ASN A 49 32.60 12.95 -20.40
N ASP A 50 31.53 13.04 -19.62
CA ASP A 50 31.49 13.72 -18.35
C ASP A 50 32.19 12.88 -17.28
N HIS A 51 32.96 13.54 -16.42
CA HIS A 51 33.60 12.91 -15.27
C HIS A 51 32.73 13.04 -14.00
N ASP A 52 31.65 13.81 -14.08
CA ASP A 52 30.60 13.87 -13.09
C ASP A 52 29.69 12.65 -13.18
N TYR A 53 29.34 12.03 -12.04
CA TYR A 53 28.42 10.90 -12.04
C TYR A 53 27.72 10.69 -10.70
N LEU A 54 26.52 10.11 -10.79
CA LEU A 54 25.75 9.64 -9.65
C LEU A 54 26.10 8.19 -9.31
N THR A 55 26.24 7.92 -8.01
CA THR A 55 26.40 6.57 -7.47
C THR A 55 25.16 6.15 -6.70
N TYR A 56 24.79 4.88 -6.78
CA TYR A 56 23.75 4.28 -5.96
C TYR A 56 24.25 2.96 -5.35
N GLY A 57 24.09 2.81 -4.04
CA GLY A 57 24.58 1.65 -3.27
C GLY A 57 23.51 0.94 -2.44
N GLY A 58 22.24 1.34 -2.49
CA GLY A 58 21.16 0.84 -1.63
C GLY A 58 20.63 -0.57 -1.93
N TYR A 59 21.35 -1.39 -2.68
CA TYR A 59 20.89 -2.72 -3.08
C TYR A 59 21.11 -3.78 -1.98
N VAL A 60 20.07 -4.51 -1.60
CA VAL A 60 20.12 -5.60 -0.61
C VAL A 60 20.25 -6.96 -1.32
N TYR A 61 21.05 -7.86 -0.73
CA TYR A 61 21.25 -9.21 -1.26
C TYR A 61 21.59 -10.22 -0.15
N ASN A 62 21.33 -11.52 -0.40
CA ASN A 62 21.54 -12.60 0.58
C ASN A 62 23.03 -12.99 0.80
N THR A 63 23.94 -12.01 0.85
CA THR A 63 25.38 -12.23 1.10
C THR A 63 25.92 -11.33 2.21
N PRO A 64 26.88 -11.78 3.03
CA PRO A 64 27.52 -10.93 4.02
C PRO A 64 28.16 -9.70 3.34
N ALA A 65 27.74 -8.49 3.75
CA ALA A 65 28.11 -7.21 3.15
C ALA A 65 29.62 -6.91 3.10
N SER A 66 30.47 -7.69 3.79
CA SER A 66 31.90 -7.40 3.92
C SER A 66 32.73 -7.51 2.64
N ASP A 67 32.20 -8.10 1.56
CA ASP A 67 32.95 -8.31 0.30
C ASP A 67 32.15 -8.03 -1.01
N SER A 68 30.89 -7.57 -0.94
CA SER A 68 29.98 -7.66 -2.11
C SER A 68 29.36 -6.35 -2.62
N GLY A 69 29.60 -5.20 -1.98
CA GLY A 69 29.03 -3.91 -2.42
C GLY A 69 27.50 -3.80 -2.26
N TYR A 70 26.86 -4.80 -1.63
CA TYR A 70 25.45 -4.81 -1.26
C TYR A 70 25.25 -4.39 0.21
N PHE A 71 24.07 -3.84 0.50
CA PHE A 71 23.57 -3.67 1.86
C PHE A 71 23.19 -5.02 2.48
N ASP A 72 23.25 -5.07 3.82
CA ASP A 72 22.84 -6.25 4.60
C ASP A 72 21.31 -6.45 4.49
N THR A 73 20.85 -7.68 4.70
CA THR A 73 19.42 -8.00 4.84
C THR A 73 18.90 -7.69 6.24
N LYS A 74 19.76 -7.15 7.12
CA LYS A 74 19.44 -6.84 8.52
C LYS A 74 19.94 -5.47 8.91
N PHE A 75 19.00 -4.60 9.26
CA PHE A 75 19.26 -3.29 9.83
C PHE A 75 18.92 -3.32 11.31
N THR A 76 19.91 -3.10 12.18
CA THR A 76 19.72 -3.19 13.63
C THR A 76 20.32 -1.99 14.36
N GLY A 77 19.47 -1.02 14.69
CA GLY A 77 19.93 0.24 15.28
C GLY A 77 20.46 1.23 14.23
N ASP A 78 20.21 0.98 12.96
CA ASP A 78 20.81 1.71 11.84
C ASP A 78 19.94 2.90 11.40
N THR A 79 20.58 3.82 10.69
CA THR A 79 19.90 4.92 9.99
C THR A 79 20.20 4.81 8.50
N VAL A 80 19.18 4.89 7.64
CA VAL A 80 19.36 4.92 6.19
C VAL A 80 18.74 6.20 5.65
N ASN A 81 19.48 6.96 4.84
CA ASN A 81 18.96 8.10 4.09
C ASN A 81 18.94 7.71 2.61
N GLY A 82 17.74 7.50 2.07
CA GLY A 82 17.52 7.16 0.68
C GLY A 82 16.71 5.89 0.47
N VAL A 83 16.97 5.23 -0.67
CA VAL A 83 16.17 4.12 -1.16
C VAL A 83 16.92 2.81 -0.96
N ILE A 84 16.26 1.85 -0.31
CA ILE A 84 16.69 0.45 -0.16
C ILE A 84 15.98 -0.36 -1.24
N SER A 85 16.74 -1.00 -2.13
CA SER A 85 16.18 -1.88 -3.16
C SER A 85 16.42 -3.35 -2.84
N THR A 86 15.33 -4.12 -2.74
CA THR A 86 15.33 -5.57 -2.58
C THR A 86 15.31 -6.31 -3.91
N PHE A 87 15.48 -5.61 -5.03
CA PHE A 87 15.41 -6.18 -6.38
C PHE A 87 16.23 -7.48 -6.52
N TYR A 88 17.49 -7.46 -6.08
CA TYR A 88 18.36 -8.64 -6.16
C TYR A 88 18.09 -9.69 -5.08
N LEU A 89 17.54 -9.28 -3.94
CA LEU A 89 17.09 -10.25 -2.94
C LEU A 89 15.95 -11.10 -3.52
N ASN A 90 15.01 -10.48 -4.24
CA ASN A 90 13.84 -11.15 -4.80
C ASN A 90 14.10 -11.90 -6.12
N HIS A 91 15.23 -11.64 -6.79
CA HIS A 91 15.68 -12.33 -8.02
C HIS A 91 16.88 -13.23 -7.70
N ASP A 92 16.74 -14.11 -6.72
CA ASP A 92 17.83 -14.95 -6.25
C ASP A 92 18.13 -16.14 -7.19
N TYR A 93 19.07 -17.01 -6.81
CA TYR A 93 19.58 -18.09 -7.66
C TYR A 93 19.02 -19.48 -7.36
N ALA A 94 18.20 -19.63 -6.32
CA ALA A 94 17.89 -20.94 -5.78
C ALA A 94 16.49 -20.98 -5.17
N ASN A 95 15.70 -21.97 -5.58
CA ASN A 95 14.48 -22.34 -4.86
C ASN A 95 14.76 -22.46 -3.34
N ASP A 96 13.86 -21.91 -2.53
CA ASP A 96 13.84 -21.99 -1.05
C ASP A 96 14.85 -21.11 -0.29
N THR A 97 15.43 -20.05 -0.88
CA THR A 97 16.16 -19.05 -0.07
C THR A 97 15.20 -18.05 0.56
N ALA A 98 15.36 -17.78 1.86
CA ALA A 98 14.48 -16.83 2.55
C ALA A 98 14.76 -15.40 2.06
N ASN A 99 13.88 -14.87 1.22
CA ASN A 99 13.87 -13.48 0.78
C ASN A 99 13.36 -12.61 1.91
N THR A 100 14.22 -12.33 2.88
CA THR A 100 13.82 -11.63 4.11
C THR A 100 14.65 -10.38 4.33
N LEU A 101 13.98 -9.27 4.63
CA LEU A 101 14.57 -8.03 5.12
C LEU A 101 14.09 -7.76 6.55
N ASP A 102 15.01 -7.69 7.50
CA ASP A 102 14.73 -7.39 8.91
C ASP A 102 15.17 -5.95 9.26
N VAL A 103 14.23 -5.11 9.70
CA VAL A 103 14.48 -3.72 10.13
C VAL A 103 14.08 -3.54 11.59
N THR A 104 15.06 -3.54 12.50
CA THR A 104 14.81 -3.55 13.95
C THR A 104 15.52 -2.42 14.68
N ASN A 105 14.79 -1.61 15.47
CA ASN A 105 15.34 -0.44 16.16
C ASN A 105 16.00 0.59 15.23
N SER A 106 15.57 0.66 13.98
CA SER A 106 16.21 1.45 12.93
C SER A 106 15.31 2.57 12.43
N THR A 107 15.90 3.57 11.76
CA THR A 107 15.18 4.64 11.08
C THR A 107 15.58 4.66 9.61
N ILE A 108 14.61 4.52 8.73
CA ILE A 108 14.79 4.62 7.28
C ILE A 108 14.11 5.90 6.85
N HIS A 109 14.90 6.87 6.41
CA HIS A 109 14.45 8.10 5.78
C HIS A 109 14.40 7.89 4.27
N GLY A 110 13.24 7.49 3.76
CA GLY A 110 13.01 7.19 2.36
C GLY A 110 12.17 5.95 2.11
N MET A 111 12.72 5.00 1.35
CA MET A 111 11.90 3.95 0.76
C MET A 111 12.55 2.57 0.86
N ILE A 112 11.73 1.55 1.08
CA ILE A 112 12.05 0.15 0.77
C ILE A 112 11.24 -0.25 -0.47
N THR A 113 11.93 -0.65 -1.54
CA THR A 113 11.29 -1.07 -2.78
C THR A 113 11.87 -2.33 -3.36
N SER A 114 11.08 -3.11 -4.10
CA SER A 114 11.58 -4.23 -4.91
C SER A 114 11.96 -3.79 -6.33
N TYR A 115 11.72 -2.54 -6.71
CA TYR A 115 12.12 -2.02 -8.00
C TYR A 115 13.63 -1.91 -8.13
N GLN A 116 14.10 -2.06 -9.37
CA GLN A 116 15.43 -1.64 -9.75
C GLN A 116 15.49 -0.11 -9.79
N ILE A 117 16.54 0.49 -9.24
CA ILE A 117 16.64 1.94 -9.10
C ILE A 117 17.30 2.55 -10.34
N GLY A 118 16.71 3.63 -10.84
CA GLY A 118 17.14 4.29 -12.06
C GLY A 118 16.57 5.71 -12.20
N TYR A 119 17.04 6.42 -13.23
CA TYR A 119 16.49 7.69 -13.69
C TYR A 119 16.29 7.64 -15.21
N GLY A 120 15.06 7.83 -15.69
CA GLY A 120 14.75 7.78 -17.11
C GLY A 120 15.18 6.44 -17.73
N GLN A 121 16.15 6.47 -18.64
CA GLN A 121 16.73 5.27 -19.28
C GLN A 121 17.95 4.70 -18.54
N TYR A 122 18.44 5.39 -17.50
CA TYR A 122 19.60 4.96 -16.71
C TYR A 122 19.12 4.10 -15.57
N VAL A 123 19.74 2.93 -15.42
CA VAL A 123 19.42 2.01 -14.33
C VAL A 123 20.72 1.67 -13.63
N TRP A 124 20.79 1.92 -12.32
CA TRP A 124 21.97 1.56 -11.55
C TRP A 124 21.99 0.05 -11.36
N THR A 125 23.17 -0.55 -11.53
CA THR A 125 23.40 -1.96 -11.28
C THR A 125 24.57 -2.09 -10.32
N ASN A 126 24.66 -3.18 -9.57
CA ASN A 126 25.85 -3.46 -8.77
C ASN A 126 27.01 -4.06 -9.63
N GLY A 127 27.08 -3.73 -10.93
CA GLY A 127 28.16 -4.18 -11.83
C GLY A 127 28.13 -5.65 -12.23
N SER A 128 27.10 -6.39 -11.86
CA SER A 128 26.85 -7.78 -12.25
C SER A 128 25.82 -7.83 -13.38
N ASP A 129 26.25 -8.31 -14.56
CA ASP A 129 25.36 -8.74 -15.65
C ASP A 129 24.59 -9.98 -15.18
N TYR A 130 23.51 -9.77 -14.43
CA TYR A 130 22.63 -10.86 -14.04
C TYR A 130 21.75 -11.23 -15.23
N THR A 131 22.17 -12.29 -15.92
CA THR A 131 21.34 -13.01 -16.88
C THR A 131 20.11 -13.54 -16.15
N THR A 132 18.97 -12.85 -16.30
CA THR A 132 17.60 -13.42 -16.32
C THR A 132 17.39 -14.60 -15.36
N HIS A 133 17.43 -14.36 -14.06
CA HIS A 133 16.64 -15.21 -13.17
C HIS A 133 15.37 -14.43 -12.89
N ASP A 134 14.29 -14.89 -13.50
CA ASP A 134 12.96 -14.38 -13.22
C ASP A 134 12.59 -14.81 -11.80
N TRP A 135 11.74 -14.02 -11.12
CA TRP A 135 11.15 -14.41 -9.85
C TRP A 135 10.65 -15.87 -9.91
N VAL A 136 11.01 -16.64 -8.89
CA VAL A 136 10.56 -18.02 -8.77
C VAL A 136 9.19 -17.98 -8.09
N ASP A 137 8.18 -18.53 -8.73
CA ASP A 137 6.85 -18.71 -8.14
C ASP A 137 6.91 -19.51 -6.82
N ASP A 138 5.98 -19.24 -5.90
CA ASP A 138 6.00 -19.62 -4.47
C ASP A 138 7.08 -18.93 -3.60
N ASP A 139 7.83 -17.96 -4.13
CA ASP A 139 8.82 -17.22 -3.35
C ASP A 139 8.25 -15.89 -2.81
N THR A 140 7.67 -15.95 -1.62
CA THR A 140 7.13 -14.77 -0.92
C THR A 140 8.26 -13.95 -0.28
N PHE A 141 8.34 -12.66 -0.61
CA PHE A 141 9.22 -11.71 0.08
C PHE A 141 8.71 -11.42 1.50
N ASN A 142 9.59 -11.48 2.50
CA ASN A 142 9.27 -11.25 3.90
C ASN A 142 9.91 -9.96 4.39
N LEU A 143 9.10 -9.00 4.81
CA LEU A 143 9.57 -7.74 5.41
C LEU A 143 9.16 -7.68 6.88
N ASN A 144 10.15 -7.69 7.78
CA ASN A 144 9.93 -7.62 9.22
C ASN A 144 10.40 -6.28 9.78
N ILE A 145 9.47 -5.48 10.27
CA ILE A 145 9.72 -4.15 10.83
C ILE A 145 9.36 -4.18 12.32
N SER A 146 10.31 -3.83 13.18
CA SER A 146 10.12 -3.92 14.62
C SER A 146 10.78 -2.78 15.39
N ASN A 147 9.98 -2.03 16.13
CA ASN A 147 10.42 -0.82 16.84
C ASN A 147 11.24 0.12 15.94
N SER A 148 10.79 0.31 14.71
CA SER A 148 11.50 1.06 13.68
C SER A 148 10.59 2.11 13.05
N THR A 149 11.19 3.14 12.46
CA THR A 149 10.48 4.15 11.66
C THR A 149 10.93 4.02 10.22
N ILE A 150 9.97 3.95 9.30
CA ILE A 150 10.20 4.11 7.87
C ILE A 150 9.33 5.30 7.47
N ASP A 151 9.94 6.46 7.38
CA ASP A 151 9.32 7.65 6.83
C ASP A 151 9.74 7.80 5.37
N ASP A 152 8.93 8.50 4.59
CA ASP A 152 9.11 8.75 3.16
C ASP A 152 9.70 10.14 2.87
N ASP A 153 10.28 10.79 3.88
CA ASP A 153 10.86 12.14 3.80
C ASP A 153 12.00 12.27 2.77
N PHE A 154 12.54 11.16 2.25
CA PHE A 154 13.54 11.18 1.17
C PHE A 154 12.85 11.15 -0.20
N GLU A 155 12.37 12.32 -0.61
CA GLU A 155 11.66 12.53 -1.87
C GLU A 155 12.59 12.76 -3.07
N ALA A 156 13.79 13.27 -2.83
CA ALA A 156 14.80 13.49 -3.86
C ALA A 156 16.22 13.50 -3.29
N PHE A 157 17.18 13.04 -4.10
CA PHE A 157 18.60 13.24 -3.85
C PHE A 157 19.07 14.56 -4.50
N TYR A 158 19.34 15.55 -3.66
CA TYR A 158 19.84 16.87 -4.07
C TYR A 158 21.36 16.92 -4.11
N PHE A 159 21.91 17.51 -5.16
CA PHE A 159 23.35 17.70 -5.29
C PHE A 159 23.70 19.04 -5.93
N THR A 160 24.96 19.44 -5.79
CA THR A 160 25.49 20.70 -6.28
C THR A 160 26.68 20.39 -7.16
N ASP A 161 26.57 20.74 -8.44
CA ASP A 161 27.63 20.61 -9.43
C ASP A 161 28.46 21.90 -9.48
N THR A 162 29.79 21.80 -9.31
CA THR A 162 30.70 22.94 -9.23
C THR A 162 31.75 22.93 -10.33
N TYR A 163 31.43 23.50 -11.49
CA TYR A 163 32.27 23.37 -12.68
C TYR A 163 32.98 24.66 -13.14
N LEU A 164 34.01 24.51 -13.97
CA LEU A 164 34.73 25.63 -14.57
C LEU A 164 34.06 26.13 -15.87
N ASP A 165 34.23 27.41 -16.20
CA ASP A 165 33.85 27.93 -17.51
C ASP A 165 34.62 27.26 -18.68
N SER A 166 34.21 27.53 -19.93
CA SER A 166 34.83 26.95 -21.13
C SER A 166 36.33 27.24 -21.29
N ASP A 167 36.87 28.19 -20.51
CA ASP A 167 38.28 28.57 -20.49
C ASP A 167 39.04 27.98 -19.27
N GLY A 168 38.36 27.24 -18.39
CA GLY A 168 38.93 26.63 -17.18
C GLY A 168 39.20 27.62 -16.04
N LYS A 169 38.49 28.76 -15.96
CA LYS A 169 38.89 29.89 -15.08
C LYS A 169 37.90 30.28 -14.00
N THR A 170 36.61 30.27 -14.30
CA THR A 170 35.57 30.73 -13.37
C THR A 170 34.82 29.52 -12.84
N VAL A 171 34.75 29.39 -11.52
CA VAL A 171 33.88 28.40 -10.87
C VAL A 171 32.43 28.86 -10.99
N LYS A 172 31.59 27.98 -11.51
CA LYS A 172 30.14 28.06 -11.61
C LYS A 172 29.51 27.02 -10.69
N THR A 173 28.22 27.13 -10.49
CA THR A 173 27.47 26.21 -9.66
C THR A 173 26.09 26.02 -10.27
N ASP A 174 25.72 24.78 -10.54
CA ASP A 174 24.37 24.37 -10.89
C ASP A 174 23.81 23.47 -9.76
N TYR A 175 22.50 23.56 -9.55
CA TYR A 175 21.79 22.78 -8.54
C TYR A 175 20.89 21.80 -9.26
N ASP A 176 21.08 20.52 -8.97
CA ASP A 176 20.34 19.43 -9.60
C ASP A 176 19.76 18.48 -8.55
N LYS A 177 18.78 17.69 -8.98
CA LYS A 177 18.12 16.70 -8.13
C LYS A 177 17.78 15.43 -8.91
N LEU A 178 17.82 14.30 -8.22
CA LEU A 178 17.25 13.03 -8.64
C LEU A 178 15.99 12.76 -7.82
N VAL A 179 14.83 12.82 -8.45
CA VAL A 179 13.54 12.60 -7.77
C VAL A 179 13.32 11.11 -7.52
N THR A 180 13.00 10.75 -6.29
CA THR A 180 12.67 9.38 -5.85
C THR A 180 11.22 9.23 -5.40
N ALA A 181 10.51 10.31 -5.05
CA ALA A 181 9.11 10.27 -4.63
C ALA A 181 8.17 9.62 -5.65
N GLY A 182 8.46 9.75 -6.95
CA GLY A 182 7.70 9.10 -8.01
C GLY A 182 7.81 7.57 -8.06
N LEU A 183 8.64 6.95 -7.20
CA LEU A 183 8.72 5.49 -7.06
C LEU A 183 7.58 4.92 -6.21
N GLY A 184 6.92 5.72 -5.35
CA GLY A 184 5.81 5.31 -4.48
C GLY A 184 5.99 5.76 -3.02
N THR A 185 5.29 5.10 -2.10
CA THR A 185 5.35 5.36 -0.64
C THR A 185 6.57 4.72 0.05
N ALA A 186 6.72 4.90 1.37
CA ALA A 186 7.83 4.35 2.17
C ALA A 186 8.09 2.84 1.97
N ILE A 187 7.04 2.06 1.68
CA ILE A 187 7.18 0.68 1.22
C ILE A 187 6.50 0.55 -0.14
N THR A 188 7.24 0.20 -1.19
CA THR A 188 6.67 0.02 -2.53
C THR A 188 7.19 -1.25 -3.21
N LEU A 189 6.35 -2.28 -3.32
CA LEU A 189 6.76 -3.63 -3.75
C LEU A 189 5.96 -4.12 -4.95
N ASP A 190 6.63 -4.77 -5.89
CA ASP A 190 6.09 -5.44 -7.08
C ASP A 190 6.29 -6.97 -7.05
N VAL A 191 6.32 -7.52 -5.85
CA VAL A 191 6.49 -8.95 -5.56
C VAL A 191 5.49 -9.41 -4.51
N GLU A 192 5.15 -10.71 -4.51
CA GLU A 192 4.32 -11.30 -3.47
C GLU A 192 4.97 -11.09 -2.10
N SER A 193 4.24 -10.53 -1.15
CA SER A 193 4.82 -9.97 0.07
C SER A 193 4.10 -10.36 1.35
N ASN A 194 4.88 -10.79 2.35
CA ASN A 194 4.48 -10.94 3.74
C ASN A 194 5.16 -9.86 4.60
N ILE A 195 4.39 -8.86 5.02
CA ILE A 195 4.86 -7.70 5.77
C ILE A 195 4.40 -7.79 7.21
N ASN A 196 5.34 -7.70 8.16
CA ASN A 196 5.08 -7.75 9.59
C ASN A 196 5.62 -6.49 10.28
N ILE A 197 4.72 -5.63 10.76
CA ILE A 197 5.05 -4.36 11.42
C ILE A 197 4.67 -4.46 12.90
N THR A 198 5.65 -4.34 13.80
CA THR A 198 5.47 -4.66 15.22
C THR A 198 6.17 -3.69 16.17
N ASN A 199 5.82 -3.77 17.45
CA ASN A 199 6.57 -3.16 18.56
C ASN A 199 6.75 -1.64 18.44
N ASN A 200 5.66 -0.89 18.27
CA ASN A 200 5.67 0.58 18.14
C ASN A 200 6.48 1.05 16.93
N SER A 201 6.30 0.37 15.79
CA SER A 201 6.84 0.85 14.52
C SER A 201 5.92 1.89 13.88
N HIS A 202 6.50 2.71 13.02
CA HIS A 202 5.82 3.76 12.26
C HIS A 202 6.21 3.65 10.79
N VAL A 203 5.23 3.57 9.89
CA VAL A 203 5.46 3.42 8.44
C VAL A 203 4.58 4.40 7.67
N ALA A 204 5.17 5.18 6.76
CA ALA A 204 4.47 6.15 5.92
C ALA A 204 4.07 5.55 4.55
N GLY A 205 2.93 4.88 4.52
CA GLY A 205 2.38 4.28 3.31
C GLY A 205 2.99 2.92 2.93
N ILE A 206 2.15 2.07 2.33
CA ILE A 206 2.52 0.78 1.76
C ILE A 206 1.79 0.62 0.42
N ALA A 207 2.54 0.42 -0.66
CA ALA A 207 2.01 0.18 -1.98
C ALA A 207 2.47 -1.19 -2.50
N LEU A 208 1.52 -2.06 -2.82
CA LEU A 208 1.77 -3.37 -3.42
C LEU A 208 1.22 -3.38 -4.85
N TYR A 209 2.09 -3.73 -5.78
CA TYR A 209 1.81 -3.88 -7.19
C TYR A 209 1.90 -5.35 -7.57
N GLN A 210 0.89 -5.85 -8.25
CA GLN A 210 1.04 -7.13 -8.94
C GLN A 210 1.92 -6.92 -10.18
N LYS A 211 2.70 -7.93 -10.55
CA LYS A 211 3.51 -7.89 -11.76
C LYS A 211 3.71 -9.28 -12.33
N ASP A 212 3.27 -9.48 -13.57
CA ASP A 212 3.50 -10.74 -14.28
C ASP A 212 4.95 -10.83 -14.77
N LEU A 213 5.77 -11.63 -14.08
CA LEU A 213 7.12 -12.00 -14.51
C LEU A 213 7.13 -13.24 -15.41
N GLY A 214 6.19 -13.33 -16.35
CA GLY A 214 6.36 -13.99 -17.64
C GLY A 214 6.73 -15.47 -17.61
N ASN A 215 6.26 -16.24 -16.63
CA ASN A 215 6.59 -17.66 -16.56
C ASN A 215 5.67 -18.50 -17.48
N SER A 216 6.23 -18.93 -18.61
CA SER A 216 5.55 -19.75 -19.63
C SER A 216 5.02 -21.12 -19.16
N THR A 217 5.32 -21.55 -17.94
CA THR A 217 4.93 -22.87 -17.39
C THR A 217 3.51 -22.88 -16.81
N TYR A 218 2.90 -21.71 -16.59
CA TYR A 218 1.71 -21.56 -15.73
C TYR A 218 0.34 -21.52 -16.42
N THR A 219 0.21 -22.16 -17.59
CA THR A 219 -1.08 -22.13 -18.33
C THR A 219 -2.08 -23.21 -17.92
N THR A 220 -1.83 -23.96 -16.82
CA THR A 220 -2.61 -25.19 -16.53
C THR A 220 -3.06 -25.44 -15.08
N GLU A 221 -2.60 -24.69 -14.07
CA GLU A 221 -3.00 -24.87 -12.65
C GLU A 221 -3.43 -23.53 -12.05
N ALA A 222 -4.42 -23.55 -11.15
CA ALA A 222 -4.95 -22.33 -10.52
C ALA A 222 -3.96 -21.80 -9.48
N HIS A 223 -3.35 -20.64 -9.76
CA HIS A 223 -2.47 -19.91 -8.84
C HIS A 223 -3.06 -18.54 -8.50
N GLN A 224 -2.64 -17.97 -7.37
CA GLN A 224 -3.05 -16.66 -6.87
C GLN A 224 -1.84 -15.92 -6.30
N TRP A 225 -1.84 -14.60 -6.36
CA TRP A 225 -0.80 -13.74 -5.80
C TRP A 225 -1.18 -13.31 -4.38
N ASP A 226 -0.50 -13.84 -3.37
CA ASP A 226 -0.90 -13.72 -1.97
C ASP A 226 -0.12 -12.69 -1.17
N ASN A 227 -0.71 -11.53 -0.91
CA ASN A 227 -0.12 -10.54 -0.01
C ASN A 227 -0.70 -10.66 1.40
N THR A 228 0.18 -10.58 2.40
CA THR A 228 -0.22 -10.51 3.81
C THR A 228 0.45 -9.31 4.49
N ILE A 229 -0.34 -8.49 5.18
CA ILE A 229 0.16 -7.38 6.01
C ILE A 229 -0.37 -7.56 7.43
N ASN A 230 0.53 -7.71 8.40
CA ASN A 230 0.22 -7.80 9.82
C ASN A 230 0.82 -6.62 10.58
N VAL A 231 -0.02 -5.77 11.16
CA VAL A 231 0.40 -4.58 11.92
C VAL A 231 -0.04 -4.70 13.37
N ALA A 232 0.90 -4.89 14.28
CA ALA A 232 0.64 -5.05 15.70
C ALA A 232 1.30 -3.96 16.55
N ASN A 233 0.54 -3.31 17.42
CA ASN A 233 1.03 -2.25 18.30
C ASN A 233 1.83 -1.18 17.56
N SER A 234 1.41 -0.80 16.35
CA SER A 234 2.17 0.05 15.44
C SER A 234 1.26 1.01 14.68
N THR A 235 1.84 1.95 13.94
CA THR A 235 1.08 2.93 13.15
C THR A 235 1.50 2.85 11.68
N VAL A 236 0.52 2.81 10.79
CA VAL A 236 0.71 3.06 9.36
C VAL A 236 -0.02 4.35 9.03
N THR A 237 0.68 5.31 8.42
CA THR A 237 0.13 6.58 7.95
C THR A 237 0.06 6.60 6.44
N SER A 238 -0.55 7.64 5.87
CA SER A 238 -0.38 7.98 4.46
C SER A 238 1.09 8.24 4.15
N GLY A 239 1.47 7.99 2.91
CA GLY A 239 2.76 8.40 2.36
C GLY A 239 2.58 9.30 1.15
N SER A 240 3.60 10.07 0.81
CA SER A 240 3.67 10.93 -0.37
C SER A 240 4.05 10.14 -1.62
N TRP A 241 3.41 10.49 -2.73
CA TRP A 241 3.73 10.00 -4.08
C TRP A 241 4.37 11.09 -4.94
N SER A 242 4.54 12.28 -4.38
CA SER A 242 5.03 13.45 -5.08
C SER A 242 6.08 14.18 -4.24
N GLU A 243 6.72 15.18 -4.83
CA GLU A 243 7.64 16.01 -4.07
C GLU A 243 6.83 17.08 -3.34
N ASP A 244 6.73 16.97 -2.02
CA ASP A 244 5.93 17.87 -1.21
C ASP A 244 6.58 19.26 -1.16
N GLU A 245 7.89 19.36 -1.39
CA GLU A 245 8.63 20.63 -1.33
C GLU A 245 8.37 21.61 -2.51
N GLU A 246 7.67 21.21 -3.58
CA GLU A 246 7.55 22.05 -4.79
C GLU A 246 6.44 23.11 -4.74
N GLN A 247 5.36 22.89 -3.99
CA GLN A 247 4.20 23.79 -3.98
C GLN A 247 3.62 23.95 -2.57
N GLY A 248 3.46 25.20 -2.10
CA GLY A 248 2.86 25.46 -0.79
C GLY A 248 2.29 26.87 -0.60
N HIS A 249 1.38 27.00 0.37
CA HIS A 249 0.81 28.28 0.82
C HIS A 249 1.31 28.62 2.22
N PHE A 250 2.03 29.74 2.38
CA PHE A 250 2.70 30.13 3.63
C PHE A 250 3.67 29.07 4.20
N GLY A 251 4.23 28.21 3.34
CA GLY A 251 5.11 27.12 3.78
C GLY A 251 4.37 25.87 4.27
N ASN A 252 3.08 25.73 3.93
CA ASN A 252 2.33 24.48 4.03
C ASN A 252 2.17 23.89 2.63
N SER A 253 2.81 22.76 2.39
CA SER A 253 2.67 21.92 1.21
C SER A 253 1.36 21.12 1.25
N SER A 254 1.03 20.43 0.16
CA SER A 254 0.05 19.34 0.18
C SER A 254 0.66 18.18 0.92
N GLU A 255 0.64 18.24 2.25
CA GLU A 255 1.18 17.18 3.08
C GLU A 255 0.26 15.96 3.05
N PRO A 256 0.82 14.75 3.12
CA PRO A 256 0.06 13.54 3.39
C PRO A 256 -0.84 13.74 4.61
N SER A 257 -2.04 13.16 4.60
CA SER A 257 -3.04 13.23 5.68
C SER A 257 -3.78 14.57 5.83
N ASP A 258 -3.75 15.44 4.83
CA ASP A 258 -4.61 16.62 4.80
C ASP A 258 -6.09 16.28 4.49
N TYR A 259 -6.34 15.07 3.95
CA TYR A 259 -7.65 14.51 3.60
C TYR A 259 -8.54 15.47 2.80
N ASN A 260 -7.94 16.38 2.04
CA ASN A 260 -8.68 17.41 1.32
C ASN A 260 -9.30 16.86 0.03
N GLY A 261 -10.45 17.43 -0.36
CA GLY A 261 -11.10 17.15 -1.65
C GLY A 261 -12.13 16.02 -1.63
N ASN A 262 -12.80 15.83 -2.78
CA ASN A 262 -13.79 14.79 -3.01
C ASN A 262 -13.22 13.77 -3.99
N GLY A 263 -12.56 12.73 -3.49
CA GLY A 263 -12.02 11.64 -4.32
C GLY A 263 -10.66 11.13 -3.84
N TRP A 264 -10.11 10.22 -4.64
CA TRP A 264 -8.78 9.67 -4.42
C TRP A 264 -7.72 10.75 -4.61
N ASN A 265 -6.86 10.91 -3.60
CA ASN A 265 -5.65 11.72 -3.62
C ASN A 265 -4.50 10.78 -3.25
N ASN A 266 -3.46 10.74 -4.07
CA ASN A 266 -2.34 9.81 -3.89
C ASN A 266 -1.66 10.02 -2.52
N ASP A 267 -1.51 11.27 -2.09
CA ASP A 267 -0.77 11.59 -0.87
C ASP A 267 -1.56 11.29 0.42
N ASP A 268 -2.85 10.93 0.32
CA ASP A 268 -3.63 10.47 1.48
C ASP A 268 -3.60 8.95 1.64
N VAL A 269 -2.95 8.20 0.73
CA VAL A 269 -2.99 6.74 0.71
C VAL A 269 -2.04 6.14 1.74
N ALA A 270 -2.59 5.39 2.68
CA ALA A 270 -1.82 4.56 3.61
C ALA A 270 -1.56 3.15 3.06
N LEU A 271 -2.52 2.58 2.33
CA LEU A 271 -2.40 1.25 1.74
C LEU A 271 -2.91 1.28 0.30
N ALA A 272 -2.08 0.83 -0.65
CA ALA A 272 -2.47 0.64 -2.04
C ALA A 272 -2.22 -0.81 -2.47
N PHE A 273 -3.19 -1.38 -3.16
CA PHE A 273 -3.10 -2.68 -3.82
C PHE A 273 -3.51 -2.49 -5.26
N VAL A 274 -2.57 -2.67 -6.19
CA VAL A 274 -2.77 -2.35 -7.60
C VAL A 274 -2.45 -3.59 -8.43
N ASP A 275 -3.48 -4.12 -9.08
CA ASP A 275 -3.40 -5.25 -10.00
C ASP A 275 -2.68 -4.92 -11.32
N ASP A 276 -2.18 -5.95 -12.00
CA ASP A 276 -1.62 -5.89 -13.35
C ASP A 276 -2.62 -6.50 -14.36
N PRO A 277 -3.19 -5.71 -15.29
CA PRO A 277 -4.14 -6.22 -16.30
C PRO A 277 -3.56 -7.26 -17.27
N TYR A 278 -2.23 -7.45 -17.26
CA TYR A 278 -1.56 -8.48 -18.05
C TYR A 278 -1.31 -9.77 -17.26
N SER A 279 -1.58 -9.77 -15.96
CA SER A 279 -1.49 -10.96 -15.12
C SER A 279 -2.62 -11.93 -15.42
N ASN A 280 -2.31 -13.22 -15.36
CA ASN A 280 -3.30 -14.29 -15.48
C ASN A 280 -3.86 -14.71 -14.12
N TYR A 281 -3.40 -14.10 -13.02
CA TYR A 281 -3.73 -14.50 -11.66
C TYR A 281 -4.44 -13.38 -10.92
N ARG A 282 -5.36 -13.78 -10.05
CA ARG A 282 -5.91 -12.85 -9.08
C ARG A 282 -4.88 -12.46 -8.03
N MET A 283 -5.01 -11.24 -7.53
CA MET A 283 -4.32 -10.69 -6.38
C MET A 283 -5.21 -10.83 -5.13
N VAL A 284 -4.72 -11.51 -4.10
CA VAL A 284 -5.42 -11.70 -2.84
C VAL A 284 -4.64 -11.02 -1.72
N ASN A 285 -5.28 -10.08 -1.04
CA ASN A 285 -4.66 -9.21 -0.06
C ASN A 285 -5.32 -9.39 1.31
N ASN A 286 -4.54 -9.84 2.29
CA ASN A 286 -4.99 -10.07 3.65
C ASN A 286 -4.30 -9.10 4.61
N VAL A 287 -5.05 -8.13 5.14
CA VAL A 287 -4.52 -7.08 5.99
C VAL A 287 -5.13 -7.18 7.38
N THR A 288 -4.29 -7.24 8.42
CA THR A 288 -4.73 -7.27 9.81
C THR A 288 -3.99 -6.23 10.64
N PHE A 289 -4.74 -5.36 11.30
CA PHE A 289 -4.25 -4.46 12.33
C PHE A 289 -4.72 -4.92 13.71
N THR A 290 -3.83 -4.93 14.70
CA THR A 290 -4.13 -5.29 16.09
C THR A 290 -3.47 -4.32 17.06
N ASP A 291 -4.26 -3.68 17.94
CA ASP A 291 -3.78 -2.68 18.89
C ASP A 291 -3.02 -1.52 18.21
N SER A 292 -3.44 -1.15 17.00
CA SER A 292 -2.67 -0.30 16.08
C SER A 292 -3.44 0.95 15.65
N GLN A 293 -2.84 1.77 14.80
CA GLN A 293 -3.48 2.89 14.10
C GLN A 293 -3.23 2.79 12.59
N LEU A 294 -4.28 3.05 11.81
CA LEU A 294 -4.23 3.22 10.36
C LEU A 294 -4.72 4.64 10.05
N LEU A 295 -3.85 5.49 9.52
CA LEU A 295 -4.16 6.90 9.29
C LEU A 295 -3.94 7.21 7.81
N GLY A 296 -4.98 7.08 7.00
CA GLY A 296 -4.90 7.24 5.55
C GLY A 296 -5.94 6.41 4.83
N ASP A 297 -6.05 6.67 3.54
CA ASP A 297 -6.95 5.99 2.62
C ASP A 297 -6.41 4.59 2.27
N VAL A 298 -7.32 3.65 2.03
CA VAL A 298 -7.02 2.29 1.58
C VAL A 298 -7.60 2.11 0.20
N VAL A 299 -6.77 1.71 -0.75
CA VAL A 299 -7.11 1.64 -2.17
C VAL A 299 -6.90 0.23 -2.71
N LEU A 300 -7.93 -0.32 -3.33
CA LEU A 300 -7.86 -1.49 -4.20
C LEU A 300 -8.12 -1.03 -5.63
N GLN A 301 -7.13 -1.18 -6.52
CA GLN A 301 -7.30 -1.05 -7.96
C GLN A 301 -7.19 -2.42 -8.59
N SER A 302 -8.24 -2.83 -9.28
CA SER A 302 -8.36 -4.18 -9.82
C SER A 302 -8.81 -4.14 -11.27
N SER A 303 -8.22 -5.01 -12.08
CA SER A 303 -8.67 -5.26 -13.43
C SER A 303 -8.98 -6.74 -13.64
N TRP A 304 -9.66 -7.05 -14.74
CA TRP A 304 -9.82 -8.46 -15.09
C TRP A 304 -8.48 -9.07 -15.48
N ASN A 305 -8.21 -10.28 -14.98
CA ASN A 305 -7.05 -11.08 -15.42
C ASN A 305 -6.99 -11.16 -16.96
N TYR A 306 -5.79 -11.22 -17.52
CA TYR A 306 -5.51 -11.16 -18.95
C TYR A 306 -6.27 -12.20 -19.81
N ASN A 307 -6.59 -13.35 -19.23
CA ASN A 307 -7.32 -14.43 -19.91
C ASN A 307 -8.84 -14.33 -19.74
N PHE A 308 -9.37 -13.33 -19.04
CA PHE A 308 -10.78 -13.03 -18.90
C PHE A 308 -11.26 -12.11 -20.03
N TYR A 309 -12.46 -12.37 -20.54
CA TYR A 309 -13.09 -11.69 -21.66
C TYR A 309 -14.46 -11.15 -21.20
N SER A 310 -14.49 -9.88 -20.81
CA SER A 310 -15.71 -9.20 -20.37
C SER A 310 -16.80 -9.16 -21.46
N ASP A 311 -16.41 -9.17 -22.73
CA ASP A 311 -17.36 -9.20 -23.86
C ASP A 311 -17.75 -10.63 -24.30
N GLY A 312 -17.15 -11.63 -23.66
CA GLY A 312 -17.23 -13.04 -24.05
C GLY A 312 -16.49 -13.37 -25.35
N ARG A 313 -16.16 -14.66 -25.50
CA ARG A 313 -15.57 -15.22 -26.71
C ARG A 313 -16.19 -16.57 -27.06
N LEU A 314 -16.10 -16.97 -28.32
CA LEU A 314 -16.46 -18.32 -28.73
C LEU A 314 -15.43 -19.33 -28.21
N VAL A 315 -15.89 -20.49 -27.76
CA VAL A 315 -15.02 -21.54 -27.19
C VAL A 315 -13.98 -22.07 -28.20
N ASP A 316 -14.34 -22.14 -29.48
CA ASP A 316 -13.52 -22.75 -30.54
C ASP A 316 -13.56 -22.00 -31.88
N ASP A 317 -13.94 -20.71 -31.86
CA ASP A 317 -14.16 -19.86 -33.05
C ASP A 317 -15.13 -20.46 -34.10
N SER A 318 -15.93 -21.47 -33.74
CA SER A 318 -16.75 -22.24 -34.71
C SER A 318 -18.13 -22.64 -34.19
N THR A 319 -18.30 -22.76 -32.88
CA THR A 319 -19.57 -23.07 -32.21
C THR A 319 -20.36 -21.79 -31.90
N THR A 320 -21.63 -21.94 -31.51
CA THR A 320 -22.47 -20.83 -31.01
C THR A 320 -22.41 -20.68 -29.49
N VAL A 321 -21.41 -21.30 -28.83
CA VAL A 321 -21.25 -21.29 -27.38
C VAL A 321 -20.23 -20.23 -27.00
N TYR A 322 -20.62 -19.33 -26.10
CA TYR A 322 -19.77 -18.28 -25.56
C TYR A 322 -19.31 -18.65 -24.14
N THR A 323 -18.17 -18.08 -23.75
CA THR A 323 -17.54 -18.15 -22.43
C THR A 323 -16.89 -16.80 -22.16
N ASN A 324 -16.82 -16.37 -20.90
CA ASN A 324 -16.00 -15.24 -20.48
C ASN A 324 -14.51 -15.59 -20.42
N GLY A 325 -14.13 -16.83 -20.76
CA GLY A 325 -12.75 -17.31 -20.63
C GLY A 325 -12.33 -17.30 -19.17
N GLY A 326 -11.04 -17.06 -18.93
CA GLY A 326 -10.49 -17.11 -17.59
C GLY A 326 -10.31 -18.55 -17.09
N TRP A 327 -10.19 -18.66 -15.76
CA TRP A 327 -10.11 -19.92 -15.05
C TRP A 327 -11.48 -20.60 -14.91
N ALA A 328 -11.47 -21.90 -14.61
CA ALA A 328 -12.70 -22.70 -14.51
C ALA A 328 -13.55 -22.39 -13.27
N ASP A 329 -12.96 -21.79 -12.24
CA ASP A 329 -13.65 -21.29 -11.05
C ASP A 329 -13.69 -19.75 -11.13
N ASP A 330 -14.88 -19.16 -11.19
CA ASP A 330 -15.06 -17.72 -11.46
C ASP A 330 -14.33 -16.82 -10.45
N ASP A 331 -14.29 -17.25 -9.19
CA ASP A 331 -13.58 -16.61 -8.05
C ASP A 331 -12.08 -16.38 -8.34
N GLN A 332 -11.49 -17.11 -9.30
CA GLN A 332 -10.09 -16.97 -9.68
C GLN A 332 -9.82 -15.81 -10.65
N ASN A 333 -10.87 -15.16 -11.16
CA ASN A 333 -10.77 -13.97 -12.01
C ASN A 333 -11.04 -12.68 -11.23
N VAL A 334 -11.05 -12.76 -9.88
CA VAL A 334 -11.41 -11.66 -8.99
C VAL A 334 -10.31 -11.46 -7.96
N ASP A 335 -9.81 -10.24 -7.87
CA ASP A 335 -8.91 -9.76 -6.84
C ASP A 335 -9.66 -9.46 -5.55
N HIS A 336 -9.02 -9.71 -4.41
CA HIS A 336 -9.64 -9.56 -3.10
C HIS A 336 -8.77 -8.72 -2.18
N LEU A 337 -9.42 -7.84 -1.41
CA LEU A 337 -8.84 -7.16 -0.26
C LEU A 337 -9.71 -7.42 0.96
N THR A 338 -9.13 -8.06 1.98
CA THR A 338 -9.75 -8.18 3.30
C THR A 338 -8.98 -7.34 4.31
N LEU A 339 -9.62 -6.31 4.86
CA LEU A 339 -9.07 -5.46 5.91
C LEU A 339 -9.73 -5.78 7.26
N THR A 340 -8.95 -6.30 8.20
CA THR A 340 -9.40 -6.62 9.56
C THR A 340 -8.75 -5.71 10.59
N LEU A 341 -9.57 -4.99 11.35
CA LEU A 341 -9.16 -4.11 12.44
C LEU A 341 -9.54 -4.72 13.80
N ASN A 342 -8.56 -4.98 14.66
CA ASN A 342 -8.76 -5.50 16.03
C ASN A 342 -8.26 -4.50 17.08
N ASN A 343 -9.16 -3.93 17.88
CA ASN A 343 -8.82 -2.86 18.85
C ASN A 343 -7.93 -1.77 18.19
N THR A 344 -8.32 -1.33 17.00
CA THR A 344 -7.53 -0.45 16.14
C THR A 344 -8.38 0.72 15.69
N LYS A 345 -7.75 1.89 15.57
CA LYS A 345 -8.38 3.08 14.99
C LYS A 345 -7.94 3.26 13.53
N TRP A 346 -8.91 3.45 12.65
CA TRP A 346 -8.71 3.86 11.26
C TRP A 346 -9.31 5.24 11.04
N VAL A 347 -8.53 6.17 10.49
CA VAL A 347 -9.02 7.45 9.98
C VAL A 347 -8.66 7.52 8.50
N GLY A 348 -9.65 7.56 7.62
CA GLY A 348 -9.44 7.53 6.18
C GLY A 348 -10.65 7.02 5.40
N ALA A 349 -10.50 6.89 4.09
CA ALA A 349 -11.53 6.37 3.19
C ALA A 349 -11.12 5.04 2.54
N ALA A 350 -12.12 4.30 2.08
CA ALA A 350 -11.95 3.03 1.38
C ALA A 350 -12.29 3.20 -0.11
N PHE A 351 -11.33 3.00 -1.02
CA PHE A 351 -11.56 3.13 -2.45
C PHE A 351 -11.43 1.77 -3.13
N ASN A 352 -12.52 1.32 -3.76
CA ASN A 352 -12.51 0.18 -4.67
C ASN A 352 -12.66 0.70 -6.11
N ASP A 353 -11.58 0.63 -6.89
CA ASP A 353 -11.53 0.96 -8.32
C ASP A 353 -11.40 -0.35 -9.09
N SER A 354 -12.51 -1.07 -9.17
CA SER A 354 -12.60 -2.38 -9.84
C SER A 354 -13.41 -2.28 -11.14
N GLN A 355 -13.02 -3.06 -12.13
CA GLN A 355 -13.85 -3.23 -13.33
C GLN A 355 -15.10 -4.05 -13.00
N SER A 356 -16.20 -3.75 -13.68
CA SER A 356 -17.46 -4.50 -13.56
C SER A 356 -17.97 -4.92 -14.94
N MET A 357 -18.81 -5.96 -14.96
CA MET A 357 -19.41 -6.48 -16.19
C MET A 357 -20.94 -6.45 -16.13
N ASP A 358 -21.59 -6.14 -17.27
CA ASP A 358 -23.05 -6.17 -17.40
C ASP A 358 -23.56 -7.63 -17.36
N PRO A 359 -24.63 -7.94 -16.60
CA PRO A 359 -25.25 -9.26 -16.56
C PRO A 359 -25.57 -9.90 -17.92
N VAL A 360 -25.80 -9.11 -18.97
CA VAL A 360 -26.03 -9.63 -20.34
C VAL A 360 -24.80 -10.33 -20.92
N GLN A 361 -23.62 -10.08 -20.35
CA GLN A 361 -22.34 -10.63 -20.75
C GLN A 361 -21.91 -11.82 -19.87
N PHE A 362 -22.79 -12.31 -18.98
CA PHE A 362 -22.53 -13.50 -18.16
C PHE A 362 -22.77 -14.76 -19.01
N TYR A 363 -21.71 -15.44 -19.41
CA TYR A 363 -21.78 -16.66 -20.20
C TYR A 363 -21.59 -17.92 -19.35
N ASP A 364 -20.59 -17.90 -18.48
CA ASP A 364 -20.22 -19.01 -17.59
C ASP A 364 -19.83 -18.56 -16.19
N VAL A 365 -20.02 -17.27 -15.87
CA VAL A 365 -19.78 -16.71 -14.54
C VAL A 365 -21.08 -16.36 -13.80
N ASP A 366 -21.02 -16.40 -12.46
CA ASP A 366 -22.06 -15.86 -11.58
C ASP A 366 -21.64 -14.51 -10.98
N ALA A 367 -22.61 -13.63 -10.70
CA ALA A 367 -22.33 -12.36 -10.01
C ALA A 367 -21.77 -12.56 -8.60
N ASN A 368 -20.92 -11.63 -8.17
CA ASN A 368 -20.26 -11.63 -6.87
C ASN A 368 -20.59 -10.41 -5.99
N SER A 369 -21.18 -9.35 -6.55
CA SER A 369 -21.51 -8.11 -5.83
C SER A 369 -22.72 -7.40 -6.47
N LEU A 370 -23.30 -6.40 -5.83
CA LEU A 370 -24.28 -5.49 -6.42
C LEU A 370 -23.58 -4.29 -7.04
N ASP A 371 -24.22 -3.69 -8.03
CA ASP A 371 -23.69 -2.52 -8.73
C ASP A 371 -23.87 -1.26 -7.85
N PRO A 372 -22.79 -0.66 -7.30
CA PRO A 372 -22.90 0.47 -6.38
C PRO A 372 -23.48 1.72 -7.05
N ASP A 373 -23.32 1.87 -8.37
CA ASP A 373 -23.72 3.06 -9.13
C ASP A 373 -24.93 2.81 -10.04
N SER A 374 -25.55 1.63 -9.97
CA SER A 374 -26.74 1.29 -10.75
C SER A 374 -26.54 1.53 -12.26
N THR A 375 -25.37 1.14 -12.78
CA THR A 375 -24.97 1.33 -14.18
C THR A 375 -25.72 0.40 -15.15
N ASN A 376 -26.35 -0.65 -14.63
CA ASN A 376 -27.09 -1.63 -15.42
C ASN A 376 -28.59 -1.31 -15.51
N TYR A 377 -29.11 -1.27 -16.74
CA TYR A 377 -30.52 -0.94 -17.02
C TYR A 377 -31.19 -2.03 -17.85
N ASP A 378 -32.42 -2.39 -17.50
CA ASP A 378 -33.21 -3.31 -18.32
C ASP A 378 -33.60 -2.68 -19.68
N ALA A 379 -34.20 -3.49 -20.57
CA ALA A 379 -34.65 -3.03 -21.90
C ALA A 379 -35.69 -1.88 -21.86
N TRP A 380 -36.23 -1.53 -20.69
CA TRP A 380 -37.12 -0.39 -20.47
C TRP A 380 -36.41 0.83 -19.86
N GLY A 381 -35.08 0.79 -19.69
CA GLY A 381 -34.28 1.88 -19.13
C GLY A 381 -34.47 2.06 -17.63
N ARG A 382 -34.88 1.02 -16.91
CA ARG A 382 -34.97 1.03 -15.45
C ARG A 382 -33.71 0.41 -14.88
N VAL A 383 -33.17 0.99 -13.81
CA VAL A 383 -32.10 0.36 -13.03
C VAL A 383 -32.52 -1.07 -12.74
N ASN A 384 -31.74 -2.00 -13.26
CA ASN A 384 -31.79 -3.37 -12.86
C ASN A 384 -30.83 -3.42 -11.67
N SER A 385 -31.33 -3.54 -10.43
CA SER A 385 -30.50 -3.89 -9.25
C SER A 385 -29.96 -5.32 -9.41
N ALA A 386 -29.32 -5.56 -10.55
CA ALA A 386 -28.79 -6.82 -10.92
C ALA A 386 -27.43 -6.94 -10.29
N ALA A 387 -27.24 -8.11 -9.71
CA ALA A 387 -25.95 -8.58 -9.29
C ALA A 387 -24.96 -8.41 -10.47
N SER A 388 -23.85 -7.74 -10.18
CA SER A 388 -22.73 -7.49 -11.08
C SER A 388 -21.61 -8.46 -10.77
N PHE A 389 -20.75 -8.69 -11.76
CA PHE A 389 -19.48 -9.38 -11.54
C PHE A 389 -18.40 -8.31 -11.55
N GLN A 390 -17.69 -8.15 -10.43
CA GLN A 390 -16.63 -7.17 -10.22
C GLN A 390 -15.27 -7.87 -10.19
N SER A 391 -14.26 -7.22 -10.76
CA SER A 391 -12.89 -7.73 -10.76
C SER A 391 -12.24 -7.65 -9.38
N GLY A 392 -12.74 -6.79 -8.49
CA GLY A 392 -12.17 -6.55 -7.16
C GLY A 392 -13.23 -6.52 -6.07
N ILE A 393 -13.06 -7.33 -5.02
CA ILE A 393 -13.90 -7.34 -3.82
C ILE A 393 -13.12 -6.76 -2.64
N PHE A 394 -13.70 -5.75 -1.97
CA PHE A 394 -13.09 -5.10 -0.81
C PHE A 394 -13.95 -5.27 0.44
N ASP A 395 -13.53 -6.15 1.34
CA ASP A 395 -14.19 -6.43 2.61
C ASP A 395 -13.50 -5.77 3.81
N VAL A 396 -14.30 -5.23 4.73
CA VAL A 396 -13.83 -4.58 5.95
C VAL A 396 -14.48 -5.20 7.18
N SER A 397 -13.66 -5.58 8.17
CA SER A 397 -14.10 -6.08 9.47
C SER A 397 -13.52 -5.29 10.64
N LEU A 398 -14.38 -4.75 11.49
CA LEU A 398 -14.01 -4.08 12.75
C LEU A 398 -14.36 -4.97 13.94
N ASN A 399 -13.39 -5.21 14.82
CA ASN A 399 -13.54 -6.11 15.96
C ASN A 399 -12.92 -5.53 17.23
N ASN A 400 -13.42 -5.98 18.38
CA ASN A 400 -12.84 -5.74 19.70
C ASN A 400 -12.68 -4.25 20.06
N GLY A 401 -13.67 -3.42 19.75
CA GLY A 401 -13.65 -1.99 20.03
C GLY A 401 -12.83 -1.17 19.03
N SER A 402 -12.67 -1.67 17.80
CA SER A 402 -12.09 -0.89 16.71
C SER A 402 -12.99 0.29 16.32
N GLU A 403 -12.39 1.31 15.73
CA GLU A 403 -13.06 2.55 15.32
C GLU A 403 -12.63 2.89 13.89
N TRP A 404 -13.58 3.22 13.02
CA TRP A 404 -13.31 3.78 11.70
C TRP A 404 -14.00 5.12 11.55
N ASP A 405 -13.21 6.18 11.43
CA ASP A 405 -13.65 7.53 11.10
C ASP A 405 -13.50 7.74 9.58
N THR A 406 -14.61 7.80 8.86
CA THR A 406 -14.55 8.06 7.41
C THR A 406 -14.19 9.52 7.15
N THR A 407 -13.37 9.77 6.14
CA THR A 407 -12.95 11.15 5.77
C THR A 407 -13.52 11.58 4.43
N LYS A 408 -13.73 10.65 3.50
CA LYS A 408 -14.22 10.89 2.13
C LYS A 408 -15.29 9.86 1.73
N THR A 409 -15.64 9.82 0.45
CA THR A 409 -16.45 8.73 -0.11
C THR A 409 -15.71 7.41 0.01
N SER A 410 -16.37 6.42 0.58
CA SER A 410 -15.90 5.04 0.71
C SER A 410 -16.82 4.09 -0.03
N VAL A 411 -16.24 3.18 -0.81
CA VAL A 411 -16.95 2.12 -1.54
C VAL A 411 -16.26 0.80 -1.25
N ILE A 412 -17.01 -0.11 -0.64
CA ILE A 412 -16.57 -1.46 -0.25
C ILE A 412 -17.67 -2.46 -0.59
N ASP A 413 -17.38 -3.75 -0.51
CA ASP A 413 -18.38 -4.80 -0.70
C ASP A 413 -19.08 -5.09 0.63
N THR A 414 -18.38 -5.73 1.58
CA THR A 414 -18.95 -6.07 2.88
C THR A 414 -18.33 -5.28 4.03
N LEU A 415 -19.18 -4.77 4.93
CA LEU A 415 -18.79 -4.19 6.21
C LEU A 415 -19.35 -4.99 7.39
N ALA A 416 -18.45 -5.54 8.22
CA ALA A 416 -18.81 -6.21 9.46
C ALA A 416 -18.26 -5.47 10.69
N VAL A 417 -19.14 -4.89 11.51
CA VAL A 417 -18.78 -4.14 12.73
C VAL A 417 -19.18 -4.93 13.98
N ASN A 418 -18.21 -5.46 14.70
CA ASN A 418 -18.41 -6.44 15.76
C ASN A 418 -17.82 -6.03 17.10
N SER A 419 -18.33 -6.63 18.17
CA SER A 419 -17.68 -6.64 19.50
C SER A 419 -17.41 -5.25 20.07
N GLY A 420 -18.42 -4.38 20.02
CA GLY A 420 -18.36 -3.02 20.55
C GLY A 420 -17.55 -2.05 19.70
N SER A 421 -17.29 -2.40 18.45
CA SER A 421 -16.61 -1.52 17.49
C SER A 421 -17.56 -0.47 16.92
N GLN A 422 -17.02 0.57 16.33
CA GLN A 422 -17.81 1.67 15.79
C GLN A 422 -17.31 2.16 14.43
N VAL A 423 -18.25 2.67 13.63
CA VAL A 423 -17.97 3.42 12.40
C VAL A 423 -18.60 4.80 12.55
N ASP A 424 -17.80 5.84 12.37
CA ASP A 424 -18.21 7.24 12.40
C ASP A 424 -18.13 7.79 10.97
N VAL A 425 -19.30 7.96 10.34
CA VAL A 425 -19.41 8.52 8.99
C VAL A 425 -19.40 10.03 9.13
N ALA A 426 -18.27 10.66 8.79
CA ALA A 426 -18.07 12.09 9.04
C ALA A 426 -18.89 12.99 8.10
N ASN A 427 -18.86 14.30 8.37
CA ASN A 427 -19.59 15.30 7.60
C ASN A 427 -19.06 15.41 6.18
N GLY A 428 -19.93 15.23 5.20
CA GLY A 428 -19.60 15.26 3.78
C GLY A 428 -18.98 13.95 3.26
N SER A 429 -18.80 12.95 4.13
CA SER A 429 -18.30 11.63 3.76
C SER A 429 -19.47 10.71 3.37
N LYS A 430 -19.18 9.72 2.53
CA LYS A 430 -20.16 8.72 2.08
C LYS A 430 -19.62 7.32 2.35
N LEU A 431 -20.48 6.37 2.67
CA LEU A 431 -20.13 4.96 2.80
C LEU A 431 -21.14 4.13 2.02
N THR A 432 -20.69 3.50 0.94
CA THR A 432 -21.48 2.57 0.14
C THR A 432 -20.94 1.16 0.34
N ALA A 433 -21.83 0.22 0.65
CA ALA A 433 -21.50 -1.19 0.81
C ALA A 433 -22.67 -2.09 0.43
N ASP A 434 -22.43 -3.25 -0.18
CA ASP A 434 -23.47 -4.24 -0.45
C ASP A 434 -24.18 -4.66 0.84
N THR A 435 -23.38 -5.05 1.84
CA THR A 435 -23.89 -5.51 3.12
C THR A 435 -23.20 -4.82 4.27
N ILE A 436 -24.00 -4.31 5.21
CA ILE A 436 -23.52 -3.76 6.47
C ILE A 436 -24.13 -4.56 7.62
N THR A 437 -23.28 -5.13 8.48
CA THR A 437 -23.69 -5.86 9.68
C THR A 437 -23.10 -5.24 10.93
N LEU A 438 -23.97 -4.88 11.89
CA LEU A 438 -23.59 -4.42 13.23
C LEU A 438 -23.96 -5.48 14.27
N ASN A 439 -22.99 -5.95 15.05
CA ASN A 439 -23.20 -7.00 16.05
C ASN A 439 -22.40 -6.76 17.34
N GLY A 440 -22.90 -7.27 18.48
CA GLY A 440 -22.14 -7.31 19.73
C GLY A 440 -21.98 -5.95 20.40
N GLY A 441 -23.00 -5.10 20.34
CA GLY A 441 -22.99 -3.76 20.93
C GLY A 441 -22.24 -2.72 20.10
N SER A 442 -22.10 -2.95 18.79
CA SER A 442 -21.40 -2.05 17.88
C SER A 442 -22.24 -0.83 17.49
N ALA A 443 -21.60 0.19 16.94
CA ALA A 443 -22.27 1.42 16.54
C ALA A 443 -21.93 1.84 15.11
N MET A 444 -22.89 2.47 14.45
CA MET A 444 -22.66 3.30 13.26
C MET A 444 -23.25 4.67 13.54
N ASN A 445 -22.42 5.70 13.53
CA ASN A 445 -22.84 7.08 13.76
C ASN A 445 -22.71 7.87 12.45
N ILE A 446 -23.81 8.39 11.96
CA ILE A 446 -23.88 9.16 10.73
C ILE A 446 -23.93 10.64 11.11
N GLY A 447 -22.82 11.34 10.88
CA GLY A 447 -22.66 12.76 11.14
C GLY A 447 -23.54 13.64 10.27
N GLU A 448 -23.61 14.94 10.57
CA GLU A 448 -24.31 15.92 9.72
C GLU A 448 -23.74 15.86 8.29
N GLY A 449 -24.58 15.71 7.27
CA GLY A 449 -24.12 15.62 5.88
C GLY A 449 -23.40 14.31 5.51
N GLY A 450 -23.26 13.36 6.44
CA GLY A 450 -22.82 12.01 6.16
C GLY A 450 -23.92 11.20 5.47
N TYR A 451 -23.52 10.28 4.59
CA TYR A 451 -24.44 9.44 3.82
C TYR A 451 -24.00 7.98 3.88
N VAL A 452 -24.94 7.07 4.16
CA VAL A 452 -24.70 5.62 4.09
C VAL A 452 -25.67 5.00 3.10
N ASP A 453 -25.14 4.18 2.21
CA ASP A 453 -25.90 3.41 1.22
C ASP A 453 -25.57 1.94 1.35
N THR A 454 -26.59 1.10 1.44
CA THR A 454 -26.39 -0.34 1.43
C THR A 454 -27.59 -1.08 0.89
N ASP A 455 -27.38 -2.26 0.34
CA ASP A 455 -28.50 -3.13 -0.01
C ASP A 455 -29.07 -3.80 1.25
N HIS A 456 -28.20 -4.36 2.10
CA HIS A 456 -28.64 -5.06 3.31
C HIS A 456 -27.98 -4.51 4.58
N LEU A 457 -28.78 -3.84 5.42
CA LEU A 457 -28.40 -3.45 6.77
C LEU A 457 -28.94 -4.42 7.83
N THR A 458 -28.05 -5.09 8.56
CA THR A 458 -28.38 -5.92 9.73
C THR A 458 -27.89 -5.25 11.02
N VAL A 459 -28.81 -4.95 11.94
CA VAL A 459 -28.49 -4.42 13.28
C VAL A 459 -28.89 -5.45 14.33
N ASP A 460 -27.91 -6.14 14.92
CA ASP A 460 -28.10 -7.20 15.89
C ASP A 460 -27.50 -6.89 17.27
N THR A 461 -27.90 -7.65 18.28
CA THR A 461 -27.30 -7.74 19.63
C THR A 461 -26.84 -6.38 20.19
N PHE A 462 -27.79 -5.56 20.64
CA PHE A 462 -27.55 -4.26 21.30
C PHE A 462 -26.78 -3.23 20.47
N SER A 463 -26.62 -3.44 19.16
CA SER A 463 -25.97 -2.48 18.27
C SER A 463 -26.91 -1.33 17.90
N THR A 464 -26.34 -0.21 17.46
CA THR A 464 -27.11 1.01 17.17
C THR A 464 -26.64 1.69 15.89
N VAL A 465 -27.60 2.24 15.15
CA VAL A 465 -27.35 3.26 14.13
C VAL A 465 -27.87 4.59 14.65
N THR A 466 -27.01 5.59 14.68
CA THR A 466 -27.33 6.95 15.16
C THR A 466 -27.20 7.93 14.01
N LEU A 467 -28.19 8.80 13.88
CA LEU A 467 -28.20 9.88 12.90
C LEU A 467 -28.09 11.20 13.67
N ALA A 468 -27.20 12.11 13.24
CA ALA A 468 -27.08 13.43 13.86
C ALA A 468 -28.41 14.22 13.78
N ASP A 469 -28.62 15.19 14.66
CA ASP A 469 -29.90 15.93 14.70
C ASP A 469 -30.19 16.75 13.41
N ASP A 470 -29.15 17.03 12.60
CA ASP A 470 -29.23 17.88 11.40
C ASP A 470 -28.77 17.18 10.11
N VAL A 471 -29.01 15.87 9.95
CA VAL A 471 -28.57 15.15 8.73
C VAL A 471 -29.30 15.56 7.43
N SER A 472 -30.26 16.48 7.48
CA SER A 472 -31.12 16.85 6.33
C SER A 472 -31.06 18.33 5.93
N SER A 473 -30.03 19.08 6.35
CA SER A 473 -30.01 20.54 6.22
C SER A 473 -29.91 21.12 4.79
N ALA A 474 -29.87 20.31 3.73
CA ALA A 474 -29.91 20.81 2.34
C ALA A 474 -30.48 19.82 1.28
N TRP A 475 -31.79 19.55 1.31
CA TRP A 475 -32.66 19.25 0.14
C TRP A 475 -32.14 18.33 -1.00
N SER A 476 -31.68 17.10 -0.75
CA SER A 476 -31.95 15.97 -1.68
C SER A 476 -31.63 14.56 -1.20
N ASP A 477 -30.68 14.35 -0.28
CA ASP A 477 -30.14 13.00 -0.04
C ASP A 477 -30.56 12.47 1.34
N ASP A 478 -31.01 11.22 1.40
CA ASP A 478 -31.37 10.51 2.65
C ASP A 478 -30.09 10.14 3.41
N ALA A 479 -29.97 10.44 4.70
CA ALA A 479 -28.76 10.12 5.48
C ALA A 479 -28.37 8.63 5.52
N LEU A 480 -29.37 7.76 5.36
CA LEU A 480 -29.22 6.31 5.33
C LEU A 480 -30.22 5.74 4.31
N TYR A 481 -29.71 5.03 3.33
CA TYR A 481 -30.46 4.20 2.41
C TYR A 481 -30.14 2.73 2.66
N ALA A 482 -31.17 1.90 2.85
CA ALA A 482 -31.08 0.45 3.03
C ALA A 482 -32.33 -0.22 2.43
N ASN A 483 -32.17 -1.29 1.63
CA ASN A 483 -33.30 -1.96 0.96
C ASN A 483 -34.09 -2.94 1.84
#